data_AF-A0A1Z5JK13-F1
#
_entry.id   AF-A0A1Z5JK13-F1
#
_cell.length_a   1.000
_cell.length_b   1.000
_cell.length_c   1.000
_cell.angle_alpha   90.00
_cell.angle_beta   90.00
_cell.angle_gamma   90.00
#
_symmetry.space_group_name_H-M   'P 1'
#
loop_
_entity.id
_entity.type
_entity.pdbx_description
1 polymer ?
#
loop_
_entity_poly.entity_id
_entity_poly.type
_entity_poly.pdbx_seq_one_letter_code
_entity_poly.pdbx_strand_id
1 'polypeptide(L)'
;MVIGLVTLSSASMMILSRTHSSRQMQLQYSIPDQPDSLHDLRENTKFFRDANSQESFVAVMSPSERSIKSPSQQRISQKVSVRESIANFEKDTFLKRRTLLNGRTRKKATSLPTFPAPIKLPFPIFVASLFKSGTTTINAYFQCGGQRSVHWETDEGERTGKCLYENVRDGEDPFAGCGDYDIWTDNSFIRAPSLCWDPSVTSLDAIYQAYPNATILLAVRDSLAWTRSVIRWGKLFERLRTCRNLWPNQPQKILLDVEDIQDFYKWQIQHVRDFAAAHPSMTFLEVSLEDNATASILEEKIGIPASCWGKHNENDKQRLTKDKLEALVKLPQPIEELNS
;
A
#
# COMPACT_ATOMS: atom_id res chain seq x y z
N MET A 1 43.80 -55.25 34.12
CA MET A 1 45.04 -54.72 33.51
C MET A 1 45.24 -55.41 32.17
N VAL A 2 44.68 -54.81 31.11
CA VAL A 2 44.96 -55.11 29.70
C VAL A 2 44.93 -53.77 28.98
N ILE A 3 46.06 -53.40 28.39
CA ILE A 3 46.28 -52.15 27.66
C ILE A 3 45.99 -52.44 26.19
N GLY A 4 45.01 -51.75 25.61
CA GLY A 4 44.73 -51.75 24.18
C GLY A 4 45.17 -50.44 23.54
N LEU A 5 46.30 -50.47 22.85
CA LEU A 5 46.76 -49.40 21.95
C LEU A 5 45.83 -49.33 20.73
N VAL A 6 45.30 -48.14 20.44
CA VAL A 6 44.73 -47.81 19.12
C VAL A 6 45.52 -46.64 18.56
N THR A 7 46.20 -46.90 17.44
CA THR A 7 47.02 -45.93 16.71
C THR A 7 46.14 -45.00 15.86
N LEU A 8 46.41 -43.70 15.96
CA LEU A 8 45.85 -42.64 15.11
C LEU A 8 46.39 -42.75 13.68
N SER A 9 45.49 -42.76 12.69
CA SER A 9 45.81 -42.46 11.30
C SER A 9 45.42 -41.02 11.00
N SER A 10 46.42 -40.21 10.67
CA SER A 10 46.31 -38.81 10.27
C SER A 10 45.52 -38.69 8.97
N ALA A 11 44.42 -37.94 9.01
CA ALA A 11 43.73 -37.46 7.82
C ALA A 11 44.03 -35.98 7.62
N SER A 12 44.54 -35.68 6.43
CA SER A 12 45.03 -34.39 5.96
C SER A 12 44.00 -33.26 6.10
N MET A 13 44.42 -32.19 6.76
CA MET A 13 43.74 -30.92 6.87
C MET A 13 44.00 -30.11 5.60
N MET A 14 43.11 -30.19 4.60
CA MET A 14 43.11 -29.26 3.46
C MET A 14 42.33 -28.00 3.85
N ILE A 15 43.06 -26.94 4.21
CA ILE A 15 42.53 -25.60 4.37
C ILE A 15 42.38 -25.00 2.96
N LEU A 16 41.17 -25.06 2.41
CA LEU A 16 40.78 -24.25 1.26
C LEU A 16 40.33 -22.88 1.78
N SER A 17 41.26 -21.92 1.78
CA SER A 17 40.94 -20.50 1.91
C SER A 17 40.10 -20.05 0.71
N ARG A 18 38.77 -20.06 0.86
CA ARG A 18 37.87 -19.32 -0.03
C ARG A 18 38.01 -17.84 0.29
N THR A 19 38.74 -17.13 -0.55
CA THR A 19 38.66 -15.67 -0.64
C THR A 19 37.23 -15.28 -1.01
N HIS A 20 36.47 -14.81 -0.02
CA HIS A 20 35.22 -14.07 -0.26
C HIS A 20 35.58 -12.73 -0.87
N SER A 21 35.57 -12.68 -2.20
CA SER A 21 35.47 -11.44 -2.95
C SER A 21 34.04 -10.92 -2.78
N SER A 22 33.82 -10.09 -1.75
CA SER A 22 32.62 -9.27 -1.61
C SER A 22 32.57 -8.29 -2.77
N ARG A 23 32.02 -8.76 -3.90
CA ARG A 23 31.63 -7.91 -5.01
C ARG A 23 30.38 -7.17 -4.53
N GLN A 24 30.54 -5.93 -4.07
CA GLN A 24 29.44 -4.99 -3.93
C GLN A 24 28.72 -4.94 -5.28
N MET A 25 27.59 -5.64 -5.40
CA MET A 25 26.59 -5.30 -6.40
C MET A 25 26.00 -3.97 -5.94
N GLN A 26 26.60 -2.87 -6.41
CA GLN A 26 25.85 -1.64 -6.58
C GLN A 26 24.77 -1.94 -7.64
N LEU A 27 23.64 -2.50 -7.19
CA LEU A 27 22.39 -2.37 -7.91
C LEU A 27 22.04 -0.89 -7.85
N GLN A 28 22.51 -0.12 -8.83
CA GLN A 28 21.92 1.16 -9.14
C GLN A 28 20.48 0.87 -9.57
N TYR A 29 19.57 0.84 -8.60
CA TYR A 29 18.16 1.06 -8.87
C TYR A 29 18.04 2.53 -9.29
N SER A 30 18.23 2.78 -10.59
CA SER A 30 17.76 4.01 -11.21
C SER A 30 16.25 4.00 -11.08
N ILE A 31 15.72 4.78 -10.13
CA ILE A 31 14.31 5.16 -10.16
C ILE A 31 14.09 5.76 -11.55
N PRO A 32 13.12 5.27 -12.36
CA PRO A 32 12.91 5.82 -13.69
C PRO A 32 12.59 7.31 -13.55
N ASP A 33 13.42 8.16 -14.14
CA ASP A 33 13.15 9.58 -14.30
C ASP A 33 11.75 9.72 -14.91
N GLN A 34 10.82 10.27 -14.13
CA GLN A 34 9.53 10.70 -14.67
C GLN A 34 9.81 11.88 -15.62
N PRO A 35 9.17 11.92 -16.80
CA PRO A 35 9.35 13.04 -17.72
C PRO A 35 8.85 14.33 -17.07
N ASP A 36 9.77 15.28 -16.92
CA ASP A 36 9.62 16.57 -16.23
C ASP A 36 8.83 17.62 -17.03
N SER A 37 7.81 17.21 -17.81
CA SER A 37 7.04 18.17 -18.62
C SER A 37 5.54 17.88 -18.60
N LEU A 38 4.86 18.59 -17.70
CA LEU A 38 3.40 18.75 -17.68
C LEU A 38 2.98 19.84 -18.68
N HIS A 39 3.50 19.78 -19.92
CA HIS A 39 3.27 20.80 -20.94
C HIS A 39 2.80 20.31 -22.32
N ASP A 40 2.69 19.00 -22.57
CA ASP A 40 2.39 18.48 -23.92
C ASP A 40 1.10 17.63 -24.08
N LEU A 41 0.12 17.81 -23.20
CA LEU A 41 -1.24 17.27 -23.40
C LEU A 41 -2.21 18.33 -23.94
N ARG A 42 -1.82 19.02 -25.01
CA ARG A 42 -2.71 20.00 -25.66
C ARG A 42 -2.66 20.03 -27.18
N GLU A 43 -2.44 18.91 -27.84
CA GLU A 43 -2.70 18.84 -29.29
C GLU A 43 -3.16 17.43 -29.67
N ASN A 44 -4.48 17.19 -29.61
CA ASN A 44 -5.19 16.19 -30.43
C ASN A 44 -6.70 16.21 -30.11
N THR A 45 -7.40 17.21 -30.63
CA THR A 45 -8.86 17.18 -30.83
C THR A 45 -9.20 17.76 -32.19
N LYS A 46 -8.96 16.96 -33.24
CA LYS A 46 -9.45 17.28 -34.58
C LYS A 46 -9.89 16.02 -35.31
N PHE A 47 -10.93 15.36 -34.79
CA PHE A 47 -11.74 14.40 -35.53
C PHE A 47 -13.16 14.41 -34.97
N PHE A 48 -14.15 14.30 -35.86
CA PHE A 48 -15.59 14.60 -35.73
C PHE A 48 -16.01 16.05 -36.00
N ARG A 49 -16.24 16.33 -37.28
CA ARG A 49 -17.45 17.02 -37.78
C ARG A 49 -17.44 16.96 -39.30
N ASP A 50 -18.27 16.09 -39.88
CA ASP A 50 -18.79 16.23 -41.25
C ASP A 50 -20.10 15.44 -41.35
N ALA A 51 -21.22 16.16 -41.25
CA ALA A 51 -22.54 15.75 -41.73
C ALA A 51 -23.48 16.97 -41.62
N ASN A 52 -23.59 17.74 -42.70
CA ASN A 52 -24.87 18.21 -43.24
C ASN A 52 -24.65 19.17 -44.41
N SER A 53 -24.86 18.64 -45.61
CA SER A 53 -25.28 19.39 -46.79
C SER A 53 -26.74 19.81 -46.63
N GLN A 54 -27.08 21.08 -46.81
CA GLN A 54 -28.36 21.45 -47.41
C GLN A 54 -28.26 22.76 -48.18
N GLU A 55 -28.92 22.71 -49.33
CA GLU A 55 -29.07 23.74 -50.34
C GLU A 55 -29.96 24.90 -49.88
N SER A 56 -29.76 26.00 -50.60
CA SER A 56 -30.51 27.24 -50.65
C SER A 56 -32.00 27.09 -50.96
N PHE A 57 -32.85 27.80 -50.22
CA PHE A 57 -34.10 28.38 -50.72
C PHE A 57 -34.36 29.76 -50.11
N VAL A 58 -34.79 30.68 -50.97
CA VAL A 58 -35.19 32.07 -50.69
C VAL A 58 -36.67 32.08 -50.27
N ALA A 59 -37.01 32.80 -49.19
CA ALA A 59 -38.33 33.40 -49.02
C ALA A 59 -38.31 34.58 -48.03
N VAL A 60 -38.98 35.64 -48.44
CA VAL A 60 -39.23 36.93 -47.79
C VAL A 60 -40.33 36.80 -46.73
N MET A 61 -40.23 37.51 -45.58
CA MET A 61 -41.33 38.24 -44.89
C MET A 61 -40.86 38.89 -43.55
N SER A 62 -41.62 39.93 -43.16
CA SER A 62 -41.31 41.08 -42.28
C SER A 62 -41.48 40.85 -40.74
N PRO A 63 -41.23 41.86 -39.87
CA PRO A 63 -40.75 41.66 -38.49
C PRO A 63 -41.85 41.59 -37.42
N SER A 64 -41.56 40.87 -36.32
CA SER A 64 -42.14 41.15 -35.01
C SER A 64 -41.11 40.90 -33.91
N GLU A 65 -41.00 41.87 -33.02
CA GLU A 65 -40.02 41.95 -31.94
C GLU A 65 -40.27 40.90 -30.86
N ARG A 66 -39.21 40.18 -30.46
CA ARG A 66 -39.12 39.55 -29.15
C ARG A 66 -37.67 39.39 -28.75
N SER A 67 -37.28 40.11 -27.69
CA SER A 67 -35.95 40.11 -27.09
C SER A 67 -35.64 38.74 -26.49
N ILE A 68 -34.76 37.98 -27.16
CA ILE A 68 -34.24 36.68 -26.69
C ILE A 68 -32.81 36.92 -26.21
N LYS A 69 -32.58 36.74 -24.91
CA LYS A 69 -31.24 36.81 -24.30
C LYS A 69 -30.35 35.71 -24.89
N SER A 70 -29.08 36.04 -25.14
CA SER A 70 -28.16 35.16 -25.88
C SER A 70 -27.76 33.89 -25.08
N PRO A 71 -27.55 32.74 -25.75
CA PRO A 71 -27.21 31.46 -25.12
C PRO A 71 -25.87 31.44 -24.35
N SER A 72 -25.03 32.47 -24.47
CA SER A 72 -23.74 32.55 -23.78
C SER A 72 -23.86 33.01 -22.32
N GLN A 73 -24.92 33.73 -21.96
CA GLN A 73 -25.13 34.21 -20.57
C GLN A 73 -25.76 33.15 -19.66
N GLN A 74 -26.56 32.21 -20.19
CA GLN A 74 -27.13 31.11 -19.39
C GLN A 74 -26.09 30.05 -18.97
N ARG A 75 -25.04 29.81 -19.76
CA ARG A 75 -23.98 28.83 -19.42
C ARG A 75 -23.04 29.30 -18.30
N ILE A 76 -22.87 30.61 -18.13
CA ILE A 76 -22.01 31.16 -17.06
C ILE A 76 -22.75 31.12 -15.72
N SER A 77 -24.05 31.43 -15.69
CA SER A 77 -24.86 31.38 -14.47
C SER A 77 -25.03 29.96 -13.90
N GLN A 78 -25.12 28.93 -14.75
CA GLN A 78 -25.20 27.54 -14.27
C GLN A 78 -23.86 27.00 -13.73
N LYS A 79 -22.71 27.41 -14.31
CA LYS A 79 -21.39 26.98 -13.82
C LYS A 79 -21.01 27.58 -12.46
N VAL A 80 -21.44 28.81 -12.17
CA VAL A 80 -21.23 29.45 -10.87
C VAL A 80 -22.08 28.77 -9.79
N SER A 81 -23.35 28.48 -10.09
CA SER A 81 -24.27 27.80 -9.16
C SER A 81 -23.81 26.38 -8.77
N VAL A 82 -23.21 25.62 -9.69
CA VAL A 82 -22.68 24.28 -9.39
C VAL A 82 -21.42 24.32 -8.54
N ARG A 83 -20.51 25.30 -8.76
CA ARG A 83 -19.31 25.48 -7.93
C ARG A 83 -19.62 25.90 -6.50
N GLU A 84 -20.58 26.80 -6.31
CA GLU A 84 -21.05 27.18 -4.97
C GLU A 84 -21.76 26.02 -4.26
N SER A 85 -22.52 25.20 -5.00
CA SER A 85 -23.19 24.02 -4.44
C SER A 85 -22.21 22.93 -3.99
N ILE A 86 -21.10 22.72 -4.72
CA ILE A 86 -20.05 21.76 -4.32
C ILE A 86 -19.27 22.28 -3.10
N ALA A 87 -18.89 23.57 -3.09
CA ALA A 87 -18.19 24.18 -1.95
C ALA A 87 -19.03 24.17 -0.66
N ASN A 88 -20.35 24.36 -0.79
CA ASN A 88 -21.28 24.30 0.34
C ASN A 88 -21.51 22.85 0.82
N PHE A 89 -21.57 21.87 -0.09
CA PHE A 89 -21.66 20.46 0.27
C PHE A 89 -20.41 19.95 1.01
N GLU A 90 -19.22 20.38 0.60
CA GLU A 90 -17.96 20.03 1.28
C GLU A 90 -17.86 20.69 2.66
N LYS A 91 -18.27 21.96 2.79
CA LYS A 91 -18.36 22.65 4.10
C LYS A 91 -19.35 21.98 5.05
N ASP A 92 -20.52 21.57 4.57
CA ASP A 92 -21.53 20.90 5.41
C ASP A 92 -21.11 19.48 5.82
N THR A 93 -20.39 18.76 4.95
CA THR A 93 -19.85 17.43 5.26
C THR A 93 -18.70 17.54 6.28
N PHE A 94 -17.86 18.58 6.16
CA PHE A 94 -16.79 18.88 7.11
C PHE A 94 -17.33 19.32 8.48
N LEU A 95 -18.34 20.20 8.51
CA LEU A 95 -18.98 20.60 9.76
C LEU A 95 -19.66 19.42 10.45
N LYS A 96 -20.41 18.58 9.72
CA LYS A 96 -21.07 17.38 10.29
C LYS A 96 -20.07 16.38 10.88
N ARG A 97 -18.89 16.19 10.28
CA ARG A 97 -17.81 15.38 10.89
C ARG A 97 -17.29 16.00 12.19
N ARG A 98 -17.17 17.33 12.23
CA ARG A 98 -16.72 18.06 13.44
C ARG A 98 -17.75 18.02 14.57
N THR A 99 -19.05 18.07 14.25
CA THR A 99 -20.12 17.99 15.26
C THR A 99 -20.26 16.58 15.85
N LEU A 100 -19.98 15.52 15.07
CA LEU A 100 -19.98 14.14 15.58
C LEU A 100 -18.82 13.82 16.52
N LEU A 101 -17.70 14.54 16.42
CA LEU A 101 -16.57 14.41 17.36
C LEU A 101 -16.81 15.15 18.68
N ASN A 102 -17.61 16.21 18.69
CA ASN A 102 -17.86 17.03 19.89
C ASN A 102 -18.99 16.51 20.80
N GLY A 103 -19.73 15.48 20.38
CA GLY A 103 -20.86 14.92 21.14
C GLY A 103 -20.52 13.76 22.10
N ARG A 104 -19.27 13.26 22.12
CA ARG A 104 -18.87 12.23 23.08
C ARG A 104 -18.60 12.88 24.44
N THR A 105 -19.58 12.74 25.33
CA THR A 105 -19.44 12.96 26.76
C THR A 105 -18.11 12.41 27.27
N ARG A 106 -17.25 13.29 27.80
CA ARG A 106 -16.01 12.94 28.52
C ARG A 106 -16.38 11.98 29.65
N LYS A 107 -16.23 10.67 29.41
CA LYS A 107 -16.07 9.71 30.50
C LYS A 107 -14.83 10.17 31.28
N LYS A 108 -14.99 10.33 32.60
CA LYS A 108 -13.92 10.65 33.56
C LYS A 108 -12.65 9.92 33.17
N ALA A 109 -11.57 10.67 32.94
CA ALA A 109 -10.24 10.15 32.71
C ALA A 109 -9.80 9.35 33.93
N THR A 110 -10.03 8.04 33.87
CA THR A 110 -9.41 7.04 34.73
C THR A 110 -7.93 7.01 34.40
N SER A 111 -7.11 7.42 35.37
CA SER A 111 -5.64 7.28 35.45
C SER A 111 -4.83 7.77 34.24
N LEU A 112 -3.87 8.65 34.51
CA LEU A 112 -2.77 8.97 33.59
C LEU A 112 -2.24 7.68 32.94
N PRO A 113 -2.00 7.66 31.61
CA PRO A 113 -1.54 6.47 30.93
C PRO A 113 -0.25 6.01 31.61
N THR A 114 -0.33 4.84 32.23
CA THR A 114 0.84 4.08 32.65
C THR A 114 1.76 4.06 31.44
N PHE A 115 3.02 4.50 31.61
CA PHE A 115 4.01 4.50 30.54
C PHE A 115 3.91 3.20 29.72
N PRO A 116 4.00 3.27 28.38
CA PRO A 116 3.93 2.10 27.53
C PRO A 116 4.77 0.99 28.14
N ALA A 117 4.18 -0.19 28.34
CA ALA A 117 4.94 -1.33 28.82
C ALA A 117 6.15 -1.47 27.90
N PRO A 118 7.38 -1.57 28.44
CA PRO A 118 8.56 -1.70 27.60
C PRO A 118 8.39 -2.91 26.69
N ILE A 119 8.43 -2.71 25.38
CA ILE A 119 8.44 -3.84 24.45
C ILE A 119 9.85 -4.41 24.34
N LYS A 120 9.95 -5.68 23.95
CA LYS A 120 11.22 -6.43 23.89
C LYS A 120 12.00 -6.24 22.59
N LEU A 121 11.42 -5.55 21.61
CA LEU A 121 11.95 -5.42 20.25
C LEU A 121 12.64 -4.07 20.04
N PRO A 122 13.73 -4.02 19.27
CA PRO A 122 14.36 -2.76 18.85
C PRO A 122 13.44 -1.92 17.95
N PHE A 123 13.56 -0.60 18.08
CA PHE A 123 12.89 0.37 17.23
C PHE A 123 13.80 0.88 16.09
N PRO A 124 13.20 1.40 15.00
CA PRO A 124 11.77 1.33 14.67
C PRO A 124 11.33 -0.11 14.34
N ILE A 125 10.02 -0.39 14.50
CA ILE A 125 9.42 -1.62 13.98
C ILE A 125 8.78 -1.30 12.63
N PHE A 126 9.37 -1.82 11.55
CA PHE A 126 8.80 -1.73 10.22
C PHE A 126 7.96 -2.96 9.91
N VAL A 127 6.66 -2.77 9.71
CA VAL A 127 5.75 -3.86 9.31
C VAL A 127 5.81 -4.02 7.79
N ALA A 128 6.65 -4.96 7.35
CA ALA A 128 6.88 -5.28 5.94
C ALA A 128 5.75 -6.12 5.30
N SER A 129 4.60 -6.21 5.95
CA SER A 129 3.42 -6.89 5.42
C SER A 129 2.72 -6.02 4.38
N LEU A 130 2.39 -6.59 3.22
CA LEU A 130 1.51 -5.90 2.26
C LEU A 130 0.14 -5.62 2.88
N PHE A 131 -0.53 -4.58 2.37
CA PHE A 131 -1.94 -4.26 2.67
C PHE A 131 -2.81 -5.52 2.67
N LYS A 132 -3.88 -5.54 3.46
CA LYS A 132 -4.80 -6.69 3.61
C LYS A 132 -4.18 -7.98 4.20
N SER A 133 -2.94 -7.92 4.67
CA SER A 133 -2.28 -8.98 5.47
C SER A 133 -2.43 -8.77 6.99
N GLY A 134 -3.45 -8.02 7.43
CA GLY A 134 -3.70 -7.78 8.85
C GLY A 134 -2.99 -6.57 9.44
N THR A 135 -2.49 -5.65 8.61
CA THR A 135 -1.82 -4.40 9.04
C THR A 135 -2.67 -3.57 10.01
N THR A 136 -3.99 -3.50 9.82
CA THR A 136 -4.90 -2.81 10.76
C THR A 136 -4.98 -3.50 12.12
N THR A 137 -4.97 -4.84 12.15
CA THR A 137 -4.93 -5.62 13.39
C THR A 137 -3.60 -5.40 14.11
N ILE A 138 -2.48 -5.40 13.38
CA ILE A 138 -1.16 -5.15 13.97
C ILE A 138 -1.09 -3.73 14.56
N ASN A 139 -1.56 -2.72 13.83
CA ASN A 139 -1.61 -1.35 14.33
C ASN A 139 -2.41 -1.26 15.64
N ALA A 140 -3.60 -1.87 15.68
CA ALA A 140 -4.44 -1.91 16.88
C ALA A 140 -3.78 -2.67 18.05
N TYR A 141 -3.06 -3.75 17.78
CA TYR A 141 -2.30 -4.50 18.77
C TYR A 141 -1.24 -3.62 19.46
N PHE A 142 -0.43 -2.91 18.68
CA PHE A 142 0.57 -1.98 19.22
C PHE A 142 -0.05 -0.81 19.98
N GLN A 143 -1.14 -0.23 19.46
CA GLN A 143 -1.88 0.84 20.16
C GLN A 143 -2.49 0.35 21.48
N CYS A 144 -3.01 -0.88 21.53
CA CYS A 144 -3.50 -1.50 22.77
C CYS A 144 -2.39 -1.69 23.81
N GLY A 145 -1.16 -1.98 23.37
CA GLY A 145 0.05 -2.00 24.21
C GLY A 145 0.63 -0.63 24.57
N GLY A 146 -0.08 0.46 24.24
CA GLY A 146 0.35 1.84 24.52
C GLY A 146 1.44 2.39 23.60
N GLN A 147 1.80 1.68 22.54
CA GLN A 147 2.88 2.10 21.63
C GLN A 147 2.39 3.09 20.57
N ARG A 148 3.32 3.91 20.06
CA ARG A 148 3.05 4.89 18.99
C ARG A 148 3.11 4.19 17.64
N SER A 149 1.99 3.60 17.24
CA SER A 149 1.85 2.91 15.96
C SER A 149 0.98 3.72 15.01
N VAL A 150 1.47 3.85 13.77
CA VAL A 150 0.76 4.47 12.65
C VAL A 150 0.38 3.43 11.60
N HIS A 151 -0.76 3.67 10.94
CA HIS A 151 -1.19 2.89 9.79
C HIS A 151 -0.90 3.68 8.49
N TRP A 152 -1.69 3.49 7.43
CA TRP A 152 -1.49 4.21 6.16
C TRP A 152 -1.72 5.74 6.24
N GLU A 153 -2.24 6.26 7.35
CA GLU A 153 -2.52 7.69 7.60
C GLU A 153 -2.05 8.12 8.99
N THR A 154 -1.45 9.31 9.10
CA THR A 154 -1.15 9.97 10.39
C THR A 154 -2.41 10.58 11.01
N ASP A 155 -2.30 11.06 12.24
CA ASP A 155 -3.40 11.74 12.93
C ASP A 155 -3.82 13.06 12.24
N GLU A 156 -2.91 13.67 11.49
CA GLU A 156 -3.13 14.89 10.69
C GLU A 156 -3.75 14.59 9.31
N GLY A 157 -3.92 13.31 8.95
CA GLY A 157 -4.49 12.91 7.67
C GLY A 157 -3.45 12.72 6.55
N GLU A 158 -2.16 12.70 6.88
CA GLU A 158 -1.10 12.53 5.88
C GLU A 158 -0.82 11.06 5.59
N ARG A 159 -0.58 10.72 4.32
CA ARG A 159 -0.28 9.34 3.90
C ARG A 159 1.16 9.00 4.27
N THR A 160 1.36 8.08 5.20
CA THR A 160 2.70 7.64 5.62
C THR A 160 3.53 7.16 4.44
N GLY A 161 2.97 6.30 3.59
CA GLY A 161 3.65 5.83 2.38
C GLY A 161 4.09 6.94 1.42
N LYS A 162 3.38 8.07 1.36
CA LYS A 162 3.81 9.22 0.53
C LYS A 162 5.07 9.86 1.11
N CYS A 163 5.08 10.10 2.43
CA CYS A 163 6.21 10.72 3.10
C CYS A 163 7.47 9.85 2.98
N LEU A 164 7.36 8.54 3.27
CA LEU A 164 8.49 7.61 3.13
C LEU A 164 8.99 7.54 1.69
N TYR A 165 8.08 7.51 0.70
CA TYR A 165 8.46 7.51 -0.72
C TYR A 165 9.28 8.76 -1.08
N GLU A 166 8.84 9.94 -0.64
CA GLU A 166 9.52 11.20 -0.90
C GLU A 166 10.91 11.21 -0.26
N ASN A 167 11.04 10.80 1.00
CA ASN A 167 12.32 10.70 1.70
C ASN A 167 13.29 9.73 1.01
N VAL A 168 12.84 8.51 0.68
CA VAL A 168 13.68 7.50 0.02
C VAL A 168 14.12 7.98 -1.36
N ARG A 169 13.22 8.60 -2.13
CA ARG A 169 13.55 9.19 -3.44
C ARG A 169 14.63 10.27 -3.31
N ASP A 170 14.55 11.08 -2.26
CA ASP A 170 15.44 12.22 -2.04
C ASP A 170 16.74 11.81 -1.31
N GLY A 171 16.91 10.53 -0.97
CA GLY A 171 18.10 10.00 -0.29
C GLY A 171 18.17 10.34 1.19
N GLU A 172 17.04 10.70 1.79
CA GLU A 172 16.90 11.08 3.19
C GLU A 172 16.54 9.88 4.08
N ASP A 173 16.56 10.08 5.39
CA ASP A 173 16.05 9.10 6.36
C ASP A 173 14.57 8.78 6.06
N PRO A 174 14.21 7.49 5.84
CA PRO A 174 12.85 7.12 5.43
C PRO A 174 11.73 7.64 6.33
N PHE A 175 11.97 7.79 7.64
CA PHE A 175 10.94 8.21 8.61
C PHE A 175 11.04 9.68 9.01
N ALA A 176 12.05 10.41 8.54
CA ALA A 176 12.23 11.82 8.89
C ALA A 176 11.00 12.66 8.50
N GLY A 177 10.45 13.39 9.47
CA GLY A 177 9.31 14.28 9.24
C GLY A 177 7.96 13.59 8.99
N CYS A 178 7.88 12.25 9.04
CA CYS A 178 6.64 11.50 8.76
C CYS A 178 5.74 11.29 9.99
N GLY A 179 6.09 11.91 11.12
CA GLY A 179 5.44 11.75 12.42
C GLY A 179 6.36 11.13 13.47
N ASP A 180 5.92 11.16 14.72
CA ASP A 180 6.69 10.65 15.88
C ASP A 180 6.14 9.28 16.30
N TYR A 181 6.41 8.28 15.47
CA TYR A 181 5.92 6.91 15.60
C TYR A 181 7.08 5.91 15.71
N ASP A 182 6.87 4.87 16.51
CA ASP A 182 7.87 3.81 16.70
C ASP A 182 7.55 2.58 15.83
N ILE A 183 6.29 2.44 15.40
CA ILE A 183 5.80 1.33 14.57
C ILE A 183 5.10 1.86 13.33
N TRP A 184 5.55 1.38 12.16
CA TRP A 184 5.10 1.84 10.86
C TRP A 184 4.38 0.72 10.12
N THR A 185 3.08 0.86 9.87
CA THR A 185 2.24 -0.19 9.27
C THR A 185 1.49 0.27 8.01
N ASP A 186 1.34 -0.61 7.02
CA ASP A 186 0.65 -0.31 5.74
C ASP A 186 1.21 0.93 5.02
N ASN A 187 2.53 0.97 4.83
CA ASN A 187 3.25 2.13 4.27
C ASN A 187 3.27 2.16 2.73
N SER A 188 2.30 1.53 2.07
CA SER A 188 2.21 1.49 0.62
C SER A 188 1.74 2.83 0.05
N PHE A 189 2.31 3.26 -1.09
CA PHE A 189 1.88 4.46 -1.80
C PHE A 189 1.46 4.14 -3.23
N ILE A 190 0.20 3.68 -3.34
CA ILE A 190 -0.37 3.22 -4.60
C ILE A 190 -1.36 4.24 -5.15
N ARG A 191 -0.90 5.01 -6.14
CA ARG A 191 -1.68 5.90 -7.01
C ARG A 191 -1.61 5.38 -8.45
N ALA A 192 -2.10 4.17 -8.67
CA ALA A 192 -2.07 3.53 -9.98
C ALA A 192 -2.86 4.32 -11.04
N PRO A 193 -2.43 4.27 -12.32
CA PRO A 193 -1.26 3.52 -12.80
C PRO A 193 0.06 4.30 -12.66
N SER A 194 0.02 5.58 -12.27
CA SER A 194 1.17 6.49 -12.33
C SER A 194 2.25 6.22 -11.27
N LEU A 195 1.86 5.71 -10.11
CA LEU A 195 2.79 5.46 -9.01
C LEU A 195 2.35 4.23 -8.21
N CYS A 196 3.25 3.26 -8.12
CA CYS A 196 3.06 2.04 -7.36
C CYS A 196 4.35 1.75 -6.61
N TRP A 197 4.36 2.19 -5.36
CA TRP A 197 5.52 2.06 -4.49
C TRP A 197 5.12 1.37 -3.20
N ASP A 198 5.93 0.41 -2.78
CA ASP A 198 5.83 -0.23 -1.48
C ASP A 198 7.25 -0.44 -0.93
N PRO A 199 7.55 0.05 0.29
CA PRO A 199 8.89 -0.02 0.83
C PRO A 199 9.33 -1.47 1.10
N SER A 200 8.38 -2.37 1.38
CA SER A 200 8.68 -3.80 1.57
C SER A 200 9.08 -4.53 0.28
N VAL A 201 8.92 -3.86 -0.86
CA VAL A 201 9.24 -4.40 -2.19
C VAL A 201 10.43 -3.69 -2.82
N THR A 202 10.58 -2.39 -2.58
CA THR A 202 11.50 -1.54 -3.36
C THR A 202 12.51 -0.78 -2.51
N SER A 203 12.38 -0.77 -1.18
CA SER A 203 13.13 0.16 -0.34
C SER A 203 13.53 -0.39 1.04
N LEU A 204 13.60 -1.71 1.19
CA LEU A 204 14.13 -2.34 2.40
C LEU A 204 15.59 -1.93 2.67
N ASP A 205 16.40 -1.76 1.62
CA ASP A 205 17.78 -1.28 1.74
C ASP A 205 17.88 0.11 2.39
N ALA A 206 17.00 1.05 1.99
CA ALA A 206 17.00 2.40 2.57
C ALA A 206 16.62 2.38 4.06
N ILE A 207 15.67 1.52 4.44
CA ILE A 207 15.30 1.30 5.84
C ILE A 207 16.47 0.71 6.62
N TYR A 208 17.16 -0.29 6.08
CA TYR A 208 18.31 -0.90 6.74
C TYR A 208 19.49 0.07 6.90
N GLN A 209 19.78 0.88 5.87
CA GLN A 209 20.87 1.86 5.92
C GLN A 209 20.66 2.90 7.03
N ALA A 210 19.43 3.39 7.19
CA ALA A 210 19.09 4.33 8.27
C ALA A 210 18.98 3.64 9.63
N TYR A 211 18.49 2.39 9.68
CA TYR A 211 18.16 1.68 10.91
C TYR A 211 18.65 0.22 10.90
N PRO A 212 19.98 -0.03 10.99
CA PRO A 212 20.54 -1.38 10.82
C PRO A 212 20.20 -2.36 11.95
N ASN A 213 19.70 -1.85 13.07
CA ASN A 213 19.27 -2.63 14.24
C ASN A 213 17.75 -2.64 14.42
N ALA A 214 16.98 -2.13 13.45
CA ALA A 214 15.51 -2.11 13.50
C ALA A 214 14.90 -3.52 13.53
N THR A 215 13.60 -3.57 13.78
CA THR A 215 12.81 -4.80 13.64
C THR A 215 12.01 -4.81 12.34
N ILE A 216 12.09 -5.90 11.59
CA ILE A 216 11.13 -6.24 10.54
C ILE A 216 10.08 -7.19 11.12
N LEU A 217 8.82 -6.77 11.09
CA LEU A 217 7.67 -7.62 11.42
C LEU A 217 6.91 -7.98 10.13
N LEU A 218 6.80 -9.27 9.84
CA LEU A 218 6.09 -9.79 8.67
C LEU A 218 4.89 -10.66 9.12
N ALA A 219 3.68 -10.17 8.90
CA ALA A 219 2.47 -10.97 9.02
C ALA A 219 2.11 -11.59 7.67
N VAL A 220 2.06 -12.91 7.66
CA VAL A 220 1.72 -13.71 6.49
C VAL A 220 0.32 -14.28 6.63
N ARG A 221 -0.32 -14.59 5.50
CA ARG A 221 -1.59 -15.31 5.45
C ARG A 221 -1.64 -16.19 4.19
N ASP A 222 -2.63 -17.06 4.06
CA ASP A 222 -2.84 -17.80 2.82
C ASP A 222 -2.97 -16.84 1.61
N SER A 223 -2.22 -17.12 0.53
CA SER A 223 -2.12 -16.22 -0.63
C SER A 223 -3.45 -16.06 -1.35
N LEU A 224 -4.25 -17.12 -1.41
CA LEU A 224 -5.58 -17.06 -1.99
C LEU A 224 -6.53 -16.25 -1.10
N ALA A 225 -6.47 -16.43 0.22
CA ALA A 225 -7.23 -15.64 1.17
C ALA A 225 -6.86 -14.14 1.13
N TRP A 226 -5.57 -13.82 0.99
CA TRP A 226 -5.09 -12.45 0.78
C TRP A 226 -5.65 -11.86 -0.51
N THR A 227 -5.52 -12.57 -1.63
CA THR A 227 -5.98 -12.09 -2.94
C THR A 227 -7.49 -11.87 -2.95
N ARG A 228 -8.26 -12.76 -2.33
CA ARG A 228 -9.70 -12.57 -2.13
C ARG A 228 -10.01 -11.33 -1.28
N SER A 229 -9.16 -10.99 -0.32
CA SER A 229 -9.27 -9.76 0.48
C SER A 229 -9.04 -8.52 -0.38
N VAL A 230 -8.03 -8.55 -1.25
CA VAL A 230 -7.70 -7.50 -2.22
C VAL A 230 -8.83 -7.26 -3.22
N ILE A 231 -9.36 -8.33 -3.83
CA ILE A 231 -10.48 -8.28 -4.80
C ILE A 231 -11.72 -7.62 -4.18
N ARG A 232 -12.02 -7.90 -2.91
CA ARG A 232 -13.19 -7.33 -2.22
C ARG A 232 -13.00 -5.88 -1.79
N TRP A 233 -11.78 -5.34 -1.86
CA TRP A 233 -11.46 -4.04 -1.28
C TRP A 233 -11.51 -2.90 -2.31
N GLY A 234 -12.73 -2.42 -2.58
CA GLY A 234 -12.96 -1.23 -3.40
C GLY A 234 -12.26 -1.30 -4.76
N LYS A 235 -11.35 -0.36 -5.04
CA LYS A 235 -10.56 -0.30 -6.28
C LYS A 235 -9.13 -0.85 -6.12
N LEU A 236 -8.83 -1.58 -5.04
CA LEU A 236 -7.45 -2.00 -4.76
C LEU A 236 -6.95 -3.03 -5.77
N PHE A 237 -7.74 -4.05 -6.09
CA PHE A 237 -7.40 -5.01 -7.15
C PHE A 237 -7.16 -4.31 -8.50
N GLU A 238 -8.05 -3.38 -8.86
CA GLU A 238 -7.95 -2.57 -10.07
C GLU A 238 -6.65 -1.74 -10.12
N ARG A 239 -6.24 -1.18 -8.98
CA ARG A 239 -4.98 -0.44 -8.89
C ARG A 239 -3.78 -1.36 -9.02
N LEU A 240 -3.78 -2.49 -8.32
CA LEU A 240 -2.65 -3.43 -8.35
C LEU A 240 -2.47 -4.06 -9.72
N ARG A 241 -3.55 -4.46 -10.39
CA ARG A 241 -3.46 -5.05 -11.72
C ARG A 241 -2.98 -4.09 -12.80
N THR A 242 -2.95 -2.79 -12.50
CA THR A 242 -2.43 -1.73 -13.39
C THR A 242 -1.10 -1.15 -12.91
N CYS A 243 -0.57 -1.61 -11.77
CA CYS A 243 0.74 -1.21 -11.28
C CYS A 243 1.82 -1.89 -12.10
N ARG A 244 2.49 -1.11 -12.96
CA ARG A 244 3.69 -1.58 -13.68
C ARG A 244 4.90 -1.30 -12.80
N ASN A 245 5.79 -2.27 -12.69
CA ASN A 245 7.07 -2.19 -11.97
C ASN A 245 6.98 -2.27 -10.44
N LEU A 246 5.87 -2.75 -9.88
CA LEU A 246 5.84 -2.95 -8.43
C LEU A 246 6.76 -4.11 -8.04
N TRP A 247 6.86 -5.18 -8.83
CA TRP A 247 7.68 -6.34 -8.48
C TRP A 247 8.71 -6.72 -9.56
N PRO A 248 9.92 -7.19 -9.18
CA PRO A 248 10.93 -7.66 -10.12
C PRO A 248 10.41 -8.82 -10.97
N ASN A 249 10.59 -8.73 -12.29
CA ASN A 249 10.09 -9.71 -13.25
C ASN A 249 8.56 -9.80 -13.34
N GLN A 250 7.88 -8.65 -13.21
CA GLN A 250 6.46 -8.57 -13.47
C GLN A 250 6.09 -9.13 -14.85
N PRO A 251 5.01 -9.94 -14.95
CA PRO A 251 4.48 -10.38 -16.23
C PRO A 251 4.29 -9.17 -17.15
N GLN A 252 4.75 -9.31 -18.40
CA GLN A 252 4.62 -8.28 -19.44
C GLN A 252 3.19 -8.26 -20.01
N LYS A 253 2.19 -8.32 -19.13
CA LYS A 253 0.76 -8.26 -19.43
C LYS A 253 0.27 -6.82 -19.19
N ILE A 254 -0.69 -6.36 -19.99
CA ILE A 254 -1.31 -5.05 -19.81
C ILE A 254 -2.05 -4.97 -18.47
N LEU A 255 -2.69 -6.07 -18.09
CA LEU A 255 -3.46 -6.24 -16.86
C LEU A 255 -3.07 -7.56 -16.21
N LEU A 256 -2.78 -7.53 -14.92
CA LEU A 256 -2.50 -8.72 -14.13
C LEU A 256 -3.79 -9.43 -13.75
N ASP A 257 -3.74 -10.76 -13.73
CA ASP A 257 -4.84 -11.61 -13.31
C ASP A 257 -4.73 -12.04 -11.84
N VAL A 258 -5.65 -12.88 -11.38
CA VAL A 258 -5.72 -13.32 -9.97
C VAL A 258 -4.54 -14.21 -9.59
N GLU A 259 -3.98 -14.96 -10.54
CA GLU A 259 -2.82 -15.82 -10.31
C GLU A 259 -1.56 -14.97 -10.23
N ASP A 260 -1.39 -14.01 -11.15
CA ASP A 260 -0.28 -13.06 -11.13
C ASP A 260 -0.20 -12.32 -9.78
N ILE A 261 -1.34 -11.85 -9.27
CA ILE A 261 -1.42 -11.14 -7.97
C ILE A 261 -1.11 -12.07 -6.79
N GLN A 262 -1.50 -13.35 -6.85
CA GLN A 262 -1.11 -14.33 -5.82
C GLN A 262 0.39 -14.60 -5.82
N ASP A 263 0.98 -14.75 -7.00
CA ASP A 263 2.41 -15.04 -7.13
C ASP A 263 3.26 -13.85 -6.70
N PHE A 264 2.81 -12.63 -6.94
CA PHE A 264 3.40 -11.45 -6.33
C PHE A 264 3.42 -11.48 -4.82
N TYR A 265 2.31 -11.85 -4.19
CA TYR A 265 2.24 -11.92 -2.74
C TYR A 265 3.23 -12.94 -2.17
N LYS A 266 3.29 -14.13 -2.79
CA LYS A 266 4.28 -15.16 -2.41
C LYS A 266 5.70 -14.67 -2.61
N TRP A 267 5.98 -14.04 -3.76
CA TRP A 267 7.27 -13.47 -4.08
C TRP A 267 7.68 -12.41 -3.05
N GLN A 268 6.79 -11.49 -2.69
CA GLN A 268 7.07 -10.41 -1.74
C GLN A 268 7.40 -10.97 -0.35
N ILE A 269 6.67 -11.97 0.13
CA ILE A 269 6.97 -12.66 1.38
C ILE A 269 8.39 -13.25 1.34
N GLN A 270 8.73 -13.94 0.24
CA GLN A 270 10.05 -14.54 0.11
C GLN A 270 11.14 -13.47 0.03
N HIS A 271 10.90 -12.37 -0.69
CA HIS A 271 11.81 -11.24 -0.79
C HIS A 271 12.13 -10.63 0.58
N VAL A 272 11.13 -10.42 1.44
CA VAL A 272 11.34 -9.91 2.82
C VAL A 272 12.14 -10.91 3.66
N ARG A 273 11.86 -12.21 3.54
CA ARG A 273 12.62 -13.26 4.25
C ARG A 273 14.09 -13.30 3.82
N ASP A 274 14.34 -13.24 2.52
CA ASP A 274 15.68 -13.24 1.95
C ASP A 274 16.45 -11.99 2.40
N PHE A 275 15.77 -10.83 2.40
CA PHE A 275 16.34 -9.58 2.89
C PHE A 275 16.71 -9.67 4.38
N ALA A 276 15.81 -10.16 5.24
CA ALA A 276 16.07 -10.31 6.66
C ALA A 276 17.22 -11.29 6.93
N ALA A 277 17.30 -12.40 6.19
CA ALA A 277 18.39 -13.37 6.30
C ALA A 277 19.75 -12.78 5.91
N ALA A 278 19.78 -11.84 4.95
CA ALA A 278 20.99 -11.13 4.54
C ALA A 278 21.43 -10.04 5.54
N HIS A 279 20.55 -9.60 6.45
CA HIS A 279 20.78 -8.49 7.38
C HIS A 279 20.58 -8.92 8.85
N PRO A 280 21.44 -9.78 9.40
CA PRO A 280 21.25 -10.40 10.73
C PRO A 280 21.35 -9.43 11.91
N SER A 281 21.76 -8.17 11.69
CA SER A 281 21.70 -7.12 12.72
C SER A 281 20.29 -6.62 12.96
N MET A 282 19.39 -6.78 11.98
CA MET A 282 17.96 -6.51 12.17
C MET A 282 17.31 -7.65 12.93
N THR A 283 16.32 -7.32 13.76
CA THR A 283 15.45 -8.34 14.33
C THR A 283 14.37 -8.71 13.32
N PHE A 284 14.16 -10.00 13.06
CA PHE A 284 13.09 -10.49 12.19
C PHE A 284 12.06 -11.29 12.98
N LEU A 285 10.78 -10.90 12.86
CA LEU A 285 9.66 -11.60 13.45
C LEU A 285 8.60 -11.87 12.37
N GLU A 286 8.36 -13.15 12.09
CA GLU A 286 7.27 -13.58 11.21
C GLU A 286 6.15 -14.21 12.02
N VAL A 287 4.90 -13.85 11.71
CA VAL A 287 3.70 -14.44 12.34
C VAL A 287 2.63 -14.76 11.30
N SER A 288 1.89 -15.85 11.51
CA SER A 288 0.74 -16.20 10.67
C SER A 288 -0.52 -15.48 11.18
N LEU A 289 -1.19 -14.70 10.35
CA LEU A 289 -2.41 -13.98 10.72
C LEU A 289 -3.56 -14.91 11.14
N GLU A 290 -3.57 -16.14 10.63
CA GLU A 290 -4.67 -17.10 10.75
C GLU A 290 -4.38 -18.21 11.78
N ASP A 291 -3.20 -18.21 12.39
CA ASP A 291 -2.83 -19.16 13.46
C ASP A 291 -3.37 -18.71 14.83
N ASN A 292 -3.97 -19.64 15.56
CA ASN A 292 -4.48 -19.42 16.91
C ASN A 292 -3.35 -19.14 17.91
N ALA A 293 -2.11 -19.57 17.63
CA ALA A 293 -0.95 -19.33 18.48
C ALA A 293 -0.38 -17.90 18.35
N THR A 294 -0.78 -17.13 17.33
CA THR A 294 -0.17 -15.83 17.03
C THR A 294 -0.26 -14.83 18.18
N ALA A 295 -1.37 -14.79 18.91
CA ALA A 295 -1.51 -13.91 20.06
C ALA A 295 -0.45 -14.19 21.13
N SER A 296 -0.22 -15.47 21.44
CA SER A 296 0.78 -15.90 22.42
C SER A 296 2.21 -15.67 21.93
N ILE A 297 2.49 -15.88 20.64
CA ILE A 297 3.80 -15.59 20.04
C ILE A 297 4.11 -14.10 20.16
N LEU A 298 3.16 -13.23 19.83
CA LEU A 298 3.36 -11.79 19.93
C LEU A 298 3.55 -11.34 21.39
N GLU A 299 2.78 -11.87 22.33
CA GLU A 299 3.00 -11.59 23.76
C GLU A 299 4.39 -12.04 24.23
N GLU A 300 4.83 -13.24 23.85
CA GLU A 300 6.14 -13.75 24.21
C GLU A 300 7.26 -12.88 23.60
N LYS A 301 7.18 -12.57 22.30
CA LYS A 301 8.25 -11.89 21.56
C LYS A 301 8.25 -10.38 21.72
N ILE A 302 7.08 -9.75 21.82
CA ILE A 302 6.93 -8.28 21.86
C ILE A 302 6.72 -7.80 23.30
N GLY A 303 6.00 -8.55 24.13
CA GLY A 303 5.66 -8.18 25.50
C GLY A 303 4.34 -7.42 25.65
N ILE A 304 3.55 -7.29 24.58
CA ILE A 304 2.19 -6.74 24.64
C ILE A 304 1.20 -7.89 24.92
N PRO A 305 0.25 -7.75 25.86
CA PRO A 305 -0.64 -8.84 26.25
C PRO A 305 -1.34 -9.53 25.07
N ALA A 306 -1.47 -10.85 25.12
CA ALA A 306 -2.14 -11.63 24.07
C ALA A 306 -3.61 -11.19 23.87
N SER A 307 -4.24 -10.64 24.92
CA SER A 307 -5.60 -10.08 24.88
C SER A 307 -5.74 -8.82 23.99
N CYS A 308 -4.63 -8.16 23.63
CA CYS A 308 -4.62 -7.08 22.66
C CYS A 308 -4.71 -7.59 21.20
N TRP A 309 -4.46 -8.88 20.95
CA TRP A 309 -4.56 -9.44 19.62
C TRP A 309 -6.02 -9.75 19.28
N GLY A 310 -6.49 -9.22 18.16
CA GLY A 310 -7.89 -9.33 17.78
C GLY A 310 -8.13 -9.15 16.28
N LYS A 311 -9.36 -9.45 15.85
CA LYS A 311 -9.79 -9.24 14.47
C LYS A 311 -10.29 -7.82 14.30
N HIS A 312 -9.49 -6.97 13.66
CA HIS A 312 -9.88 -5.63 13.23
C HIS A 312 -10.05 -5.65 11.71
N ASN A 313 -11.01 -4.86 11.20
CA ASN A 313 -11.29 -4.75 9.76
C ASN A 313 -11.78 -6.06 9.10
N GLU A 314 -12.53 -6.88 9.84
CA GLU A 314 -13.24 -8.03 9.27
C GLU A 314 -14.35 -7.50 8.36
N ASN A 315 -14.27 -7.81 7.06
CA ASN A 315 -15.32 -7.44 6.12
C ASN A 315 -16.62 -8.13 6.56
N ASP A 316 -17.72 -7.39 6.64
CA ASP A 316 -19.06 -7.99 6.79
C ASP A 316 -19.24 -9.09 5.74
N LYS A 317 -19.69 -10.27 6.19
CA LYS A 317 -19.79 -11.51 5.38
C LYS A 317 -20.62 -11.37 4.09
N GLN A 318 -21.28 -10.23 3.86
CA GLN A 318 -22.17 -10.00 2.73
C GLN A 318 -21.49 -9.55 1.42
N ARG A 319 -20.16 -9.40 1.34
CA ARG A 319 -19.58 -8.58 0.25
C ARG A 319 -19.09 -9.23 -1.04
N LEU A 320 -19.47 -10.47 -1.36
CA LEU A 320 -19.50 -11.07 -2.72
C LEU A 320 -19.92 -12.53 -2.52
N THR A 321 -20.96 -12.99 -3.24
CA THR A 321 -21.34 -14.41 -3.19
C THR A 321 -20.19 -15.26 -3.69
N LYS A 322 -20.06 -16.50 -3.16
CA LYS A 322 -19.07 -17.48 -3.63
C LYS A 322 -19.07 -17.56 -5.16
N ASP A 323 -20.26 -17.53 -5.77
CA ASP A 323 -20.45 -17.57 -7.22
C ASP A 323 -19.86 -16.37 -7.94
N LYS A 324 -19.98 -15.14 -7.39
CA LYS A 324 -19.33 -13.96 -7.98
C LYS A 324 -17.82 -14.00 -7.81
N LEU A 325 -17.33 -14.55 -6.71
CA LEU A 325 -15.89 -14.72 -6.49
C LEU A 325 -15.33 -15.77 -7.46
N GLU A 326 -16.02 -16.90 -7.60
CA GLU A 326 -15.67 -17.93 -8.57
C GLU A 326 -15.79 -17.43 -10.01
N ALA A 327 -16.79 -16.60 -10.32
CA ALA A 327 -16.89 -15.95 -11.62
C ALA A 327 -15.69 -15.03 -11.87
N LEU A 328 -15.26 -14.22 -10.90
CA LEU A 328 -14.07 -13.37 -11.04
C LEU A 328 -12.78 -14.17 -11.21
N VAL A 329 -12.67 -15.33 -10.56
CA VAL A 329 -11.54 -16.26 -10.72
C VAL A 329 -11.61 -17.01 -12.06
N LYS A 330 -12.81 -17.24 -12.59
CA LYS A 330 -13.07 -17.97 -13.85
C LYS A 330 -13.28 -17.06 -15.07
N LEU A 331 -13.24 -15.73 -14.93
CA LEU A 331 -13.41 -14.82 -16.05
C LEU A 331 -12.26 -15.05 -17.03
N PRO A 332 -12.53 -15.54 -18.26
CA PRO A 332 -11.52 -15.52 -19.30
C PRO A 332 -11.13 -14.06 -19.51
N GLN A 333 -9.82 -13.80 -19.62
CA GLN A 333 -9.28 -12.48 -19.96
C GLN A 333 -10.03 -11.92 -21.18
N PRO A 334 -10.34 -10.62 -21.24
CA PRO A 334 -10.94 -10.05 -22.44
C PRO A 334 -9.93 -10.17 -23.59
N ILE A 335 -10.17 -11.14 -24.46
CA ILE A 335 -9.51 -11.30 -25.75
C ILE A 335 -10.27 -10.39 -26.73
N GLU A 336 -9.63 -9.30 -27.12
CA GLU A 336 -9.65 -8.72 -28.48
C GLU A 336 -10.99 -8.36 -29.19
N GLU A 337 -12.12 -8.18 -28.52
CA GLU A 337 -13.30 -7.59 -29.18
C GLU A 337 -13.33 -6.06 -29.09
N LEU A 338 -12.35 -5.40 -29.70
CA LEU A 338 -12.41 -3.96 -30.04
C LEU A 338 -11.76 -3.62 -31.40
N ASN A 339 -11.46 -4.62 -32.23
CA ASN A 339 -10.95 -4.44 -33.60
C ASN A 339 -11.85 -5.12 -34.65
N SER A 340 -13.15 -4.83 -34.62
CA SER A 340 -14.07 -5.12 -35.73
C SER A 340 -14.94 -3.91 -36.05
#